data_AF-A0A969I3T7-F1
#
_entry.id   AF-A0A969I3T7-F1
#
_cell.length_a   1.000
_cell.length_b   1.000
_cell.length_c   1.000
_cell.angle_alpha   90.00
_cell.angle_beta   90.00
_cell.angle_gamma   90.00
#
_symmetry.space_group_name_H-M   'P 1'
#
loop_
_entity.id
_entity.type
_entity.pdbx_description
1 polymer ?
#
loop_
_entity_poly.entity_id
_entity_poly.type
_entity_poly.pdbx_seq_one_letter_code
_entity_poly.pdbx_strand_id
1 'polypeptide(L)'
;MDTSLFGTPERFFNTAGPVNSDKHYCLPALERFDLNEVVSLIQKERYFILHAPRSNGEKQTYLKALATYLNESGYYHCLYVNVEAGQAARGNMDKGIQAILSIVGKSALYDVDDPYPASIWQDTLRDEGALNAFAVVLGEWSRHTPKPIVLFIDEIDALIGDTLISVLRQLRSGYDKRPEGFPQSIILCGVRDVRDYRIFSDEQQAMVLGGSAFNIKAKSLRLGNFTQQDIATLYQQHTDTTGQPFAPGVIEMVWELTQGQPWLVNALAYEACFEQPAGKERTTPITTEIMHAAKEQLILRRDTHLDQLAHKLIEERVKRVLLPILATEHVPEETIPPDDIQYAQDLGLIHLDKPLRIANAMYREIIPRELIYSTEYTMVQEAAWYIVPDGRLDMPKLLTAFQAFFREHSEHWVE
;
A
#
# COMPACT_ATOMS: atom_id res chain seq x y z
N MET A 1 -8.84 -37.22 -18.36
CA MET A 1 -8.79 -36.21 -17.28
C MET A 1 -10.15 -35.57 -17.24
N ASP A 2 -10.82 -35.62 -16.10
CA ASP A 2 -12.14 -35.06 -15.94
C ASP A 2 -12.05 -33.53 -15.99
N THR A 3 -12.39 -32.95 -17.14
CA THR A 3 -12.34 -31.51 -17.35
C THR A 3 -13.52 -30.80 -16.69
N SER A 4 -14.45 -31.53 -16.05
CA SER A 4 -15.55 -30.96 -15.26
C SER A 4 -15.07 -30.16 -14.03
N LEU A 5 -13.83 -30.38 -13.59
CA LEU A 5 -13.18 -29.61 -12.53
C LEU A 5 -12.79 -28.19 -12.98
N PHE A 6 -12.73 -27.92 -14.29
CA PHE A 6 -12.35 -26.62 -14.86
C PHE A 6 -13.56 -25.94 -15.50
N GLY A 7 -14.51 -25.52 -14.66
CA GLY A 7 -15.56 -24.59 -15.06
C GLY A 7 -15.00 -23.20 -15.38
N THR A 8 -15.83 -22.32 -15.96
CA THR A 8 -15.51 -20.91 -16.08
C THR A 8 -15.26 -20.35 -14.67
N PRO A 9 -14.06 -19.81 -14.37
CA PRO A 9 -13.77 -19.31 -13.03
C PRO A 9 -14.70 -18.14 -12.71
N GLU A 10 -15.44 -18.26 -11.60
CA GLU A 10 -16.28 -17.21 -11.05
C GLU A 10 -15.39 -16.03 -10.62
N ARG A 11 -15.88 -14.80 -10.78
CA ARG A 11 -15.19 -13.63 -10.24
C ARG A 11 -15.20 -13.67 -8.71
N PHE A 12 -14.13 -13.18 -8.09
CA PHE A 12 -13.99 -13.16 -6.63
C PHE A 12 -13.37 -11.86 -6.12
N PHE A 13 -13.45 -11.60 -4.80
CA PHE A 13 -12.83 -10.42 -4.19
C PHE A 13 -11.31 -10.60 -4.06
N ASN A 14 -10.53 -9.61 -4.50
CA ASN A 14 -9.07 -9.77 -4.56
C ASN A 14 -8.41 -9.53 -3.20
N THR A 15 -7.75 -10.55 -2.66
CA THR A 15 -7.01 -10.48 -1.39
C THR A 15 -5.48 -10.50 -1.56
N ALA A 16 -4.97 -10.76 -2.77
CA ALA A 16 -3.53 -10.86 -3.03
C ALA A 16 -3.15 -10.52 -4.49
N GLY A 17 -2.04 -9.80 -4.66
CA GLY A 17 -1.50 -9.48 -5.99
C GLY A 17 -2.29 -8.41 -6.76
N PRO A 18 -1.98 -8.20 -8.05
CA PRO A 18 -2.63 -7.17 -8.88
C PRO A 18 -4.10 -7.48 -9.14
N VAL A 19 -4.91 -6.44 -9.27
CA VAL A 19 -6.34 -6.58 -9.60
C VAL A 19 -6.47 -6.87 -11.09
N ASN A 20 -7.21 -7.92 -11.43
CA ASN A 20 -7.55 -8.28 -12.80
C ASN A 20 -9.07 -8.20 -12.95
N SER A 21 -9.58 -7.29 -13.78
CA SER A 21 -11.01 -7.04 -13.96
C SER A 21 -11.79 -8.21 -14.56
N ASP A 22 -11.12 -9.15 -15.22
CA ASP A 22 -11.76 -10.34 -15.78
C ASP A 22 -12.02 -11.39 -14.68
N LYS A 23 -11.14 -11.44 -13.68
CA LYS A 23 -11.15 -12.45 -12.60
C LYS A 23 -11.65 -11.93 -11.26
N HIS A 24 -11.55 -10.63 -11.02
CA HIS A 24 -11.83 -10.04 -9.72
C HIS A 24 -12.97 -9.04 -9.80
N TYR A 25 -13.73 -8.91 -8.71
CA TYR A 25 -14.57 -7.74 -8.51
C TYR A 25 -13.68 -6.52 -8.31
N CYS A 26 -13.91 -5.46 -9.08
CA CYS A 26 -13.07 -4.27 -9.03
C CYS A 26 -13.84 -3.01 -9.42
N LEU A 27 -13.48 -1.89 -8.81
CA LEU A 27 -13.96 -0.58 -9.25
C LEU A 27 -13.22 -0.13 -10.51
N PRO A 28 -13.81 0.78 -11.31
CA PRO A 28 -13.14 1.39 -12.43
C PRO A 28 -11.83 2.05 -11.97
N ALA A 29 -10.70 1.58 -12.49
CA ALA A 29 -9.40 2.00 -12.00
C ALA A 29 -9.22 3.52 -12.12
N LEU A 30 -9.56 4.10 -13.27
CA LEU A 30 -9.37 5.53 -13.57
C LEU A 30 -10.22 6.49 -12.72
N GLU A 31 -11.25 6.00 -12.03
CA GLU A 31 -12.08 6.81 -11.13
C GLU A 31 -11.50 6.93 -9.71
N ARG A 32 -10.47 6.14 -9.39
CA ARG A 32 -9.85 6.11 -8.06
C ARG A 32 -9.01 7.35 -7.76
N PHE A 33 -8.52 8.03 -8.79
CA PHE A 33 -7.87 9.33 -8.71
C PHE A 33 -8.64 10.35 -9.55
N ASP A 34 -8.45 11.65 -9.25
CA ASP A 34 -8.88 12.70 -10.16
C ASP A 34 -8.03 12.67 -11.43
N LEU A 35 -8.56 11.99 -12.46
CA LEU A 35 -7.91 11.85 -13.77
C LEU A 35 -7.63 13.22 -14.40
N ASN A 36 -8.50 14.22 -14.21
CA ASN A 36 -8.31 15.54 -14.78
C ASN A 36 -7.11 16.24 -14.14
N GLU A 37 -6.96 16.10 -12.82
CA GLU A 37 -5.81 16.63 -12.11
C GLU A 37 -4.50 15.96 -12.59
N VAL A 38 -4.48 14.63 -12.68
CA VAL A 38 -3.31 13.86 -13.10
C VAL A 38 -2.90 14.22 -14.54
N VAL A 39 -3.87 14.26 -15.46
CA VAL A 39 -3.62 14.64 -16.86
C VAL A 39 -3.15 16.10 -16.95
N SER A 40 -3.74 17.02 -16.17
CA SER A 40 -3.30 18.42 -16.11
C SER A 40 -1.84 18.55 -15.64
N LEU A 41 -1.39 17.73 -14.68
CA LEU A 41 0.01 17.72 -14.24
C LEU A 41 0.95 17.25 -15.34
N ILE A 42 0.57 16.19 -16.07
CA ILE A 42 1.34 15.66 -17.20
C ILE A 42 1.44 16.71 -18.32
N GLN A 43 0.32 17.34 -18.68
CA GLN A 43 0.28 18.41 -19.69
C GLN A 43 1.12 19.63 -19.31
N LYS A 44 1.24 19.93 -18.01
CA LYS A 44 2.11 20.99 -17.49
C LYS A 44 3.57 20.54 -17.28
N GLU A 45 3.93 19.37 -17.80
CA GLU A 45 5.27 18.79 -17.73
C GLU A 45 5.80 18.74 -16.29
N ARG A 46 4.94 18.34 -15.34
CA ARG A 46 5.31 18.28 -13.93
C ARG A 46 5.74 16.87 -13.55
N TYR A 47 6.81 16.79 -12.77
CA TYR A 47 7.12 15.57 -12.03
C TYR A 47 6.34 15.59 -10.73
N PHE A 48 5.71 14.47 -10.38
CA PHE A 48 4.88 14.36 -9.18
C PHE A 48 4.94 12.96 -8.60
N ILE A 49 4.35 12.80 -7.44
CA ILE A 49 4.35 11.54 -6.70
C ILE A 49 2.93 11.05 -6.56
N LEU A 50 2.72 9.76 -6.81
CA LEU A 50 1.50 9.04 -6.47
C LEU A 50 1.80 8.08 -5.33
N HIS A 51 1.17 8.26 -4.18
CA HIS A 51 1.37 7.33 -3.08
C HIS A 51 0.04 6.78 -2.58
N ALA A 52 0.08 5.56 -2.07
CA ALA A 52 -1.07 4.88 -1.50
C ALA A 52 -0.60 4.07 -0.30
N PRO A 53 -1.36 4.00 0.80
CA PRO A 53 -1.15 2.98 1.80
C PRO A 53 -1.10 1.60 1.13
N ARG A 54 -0.35 0.67 1.73
CA ARG A 54 -0.25 -0.70 1.20
C ARG A 54 -1.66 -1.27 0.99
N SER A 55 -1.94 -1.70 -0.23
CA SER A 55 -3.23 -2.23 -0.69
C SER A 55 -2.98 -3.32 -1.74
N ASN A 56 -3.96 -4.16 -2.03
CA ASN A 56 -3.86 -5.32 -2.95
C ASN A 56 -3.74 -4.90 -4.42
N GLY A 57 -2.64 -4.26 -4.78
CA GLY A 57 -2.33 -3.92 -6.17
C GLY A 57 -3.24 -2.88 -6.80
N GLU A 58 -4.08 -2.16 -6.03
CA GLU A 58 -4.97 -1.13 -6.58
C GLU A 58 -4.21 0.02 -7.21
N LYS A 59 -3.17 0.51 -6.51
CA LYS A 59 -2.24 1.50 -7.04
C LYS A 59 -1.65 1.01 -8.36
N GLN A 60 -1.10 -0.20 -8.37
CA GLN A 60 -0.52 -0.79 -9.58
C GLN A 60 -1.55 -0.91 -10.72
N THR A 61 -2.78 -1.30 -10.41
CA THR A 61 -3.87 -1.44 -11.39
C THR A 61 -4.25 -0.07 -11.98
N TYR A 62 -4.35 0.95 -11.14
CA TYR A 62 -4.54 2.33 -11.57
C TYR A 62 -3.41 2.81 -12.49
N LEU A 63 -2.15 2.62 -12.10
CA LEU A 63 -1.00 3.07 -12.86
C LEU A 63 -0.94 2.42 -14.24
N LYS A 64 -1.21 1.11 -14.32
CA LYS A 64 -1.28 0.39 -15.59
C LYS A 64 -2.44 0.88 -16.46
N ALA A 65 -3.63 1.04 -15.89
CA ALA A 65 -4.79 1.56 -16.62
C ALA A 65 -4.54 2.99 -17.15
N LEU A 66 -3.90 3.84 -16.34
CA LEU A 66 -3.53 5.19 -16.74
C LEU A 66 -2.47 5.19 -17.85
N ALA A 67 -1.46 4.31 -17.78
CA ALA A 67 -0.47 4.18 -18.84
C ALA A 67 -1.11 3.75 -20.17
N THR A 68 -2.02 2.77 -20.14
CA THR A 68 -2.80 2.35 -21.32
C THR A 68 -3.63 3.52 -21.86
N TYR A 69 -4.37 4.22 -21.01
CA TYR A 69 -5.18 5.37 -21.41
C TYR A 69 -4.34 6.48 -22.09
N LEU A 70 -3.16 6.78 -21.55
CA LEU A 70 -2.25 7.78 -22.13
C LEU A 70 -1.68 7.32 -23.48
N ASN A 71 -1.33 6.04 -23.63
CA ASN A 71 -0.86 5.48 -24.89
C ASN A 71 -1.96 5.49 -25.97
N GLU A 72 -3.18 5.11 -25.61
CA GLU A 72 -4.35 5.11 -26.51
C GLU A 72 -4.75 6.53 -26.95
N SER A 73 -4.51 7.55 -26.12
CA SER A 73 -4.75 8.95 -26.49
C SER A 73 -3.93 9.41 -27.71
N GLY A 74 -2.83 8.71 -28.01
CA GLY A 74 -1.96 9.00 -29.13
C GLY A 74 -0.97 10.14 -28.91
N TYR A 75 -1.10 10.94 -27.84
CA TYR A 75 -0.24 12.10 -27.57
C TYR A 75 1.09 11.75 -26.90
N TYR A 76 1.14 10.67 -26.13
CA TYR A 76 2.29 10.32 -25.29
C TYR A 76 2.83 8.94 -25.65
N HIS A 77 4.10 8.72 -25.30
CA HIS A 77 4.68 7.38 -25.22
C HIS A 77 4.90 7.06 -23.74
N CYS A 78 4.04 6.23 -23.19
CA CYS A 78 3.94 6.03 -21.75
C CYS A 78 4.43 4.65 -21.33
N LEU A 79 5.32 4.59 -20.35
CA LEU A 79 5.82 3.33 -19.80
C LEU A 79 5.57 3.24 -18.29
N TYR A 80 5.08 2.08 -17.85
CA TYR A 80 5.04 1.69 -16.45
C TYR A 80 6.18 0.73 -16.15
N VAL A 81 6.96 1.00 -15.10
CA VAL A 81 7.99 0.09 -14.58
C VAL A 81 7.84 -0.09 -13.08
N ASN A 82 8.03 -1.32 -12.60
CA ASN A 82 8.11 -1.62 -11.18
C ASN A 82 9.57 -1.95 -10.83
N VAL A 83 10.17 -1.16 -9.93
CA VAL A 83 11.59 -1.27 -9.59
C VAL A 83 11.88 -2.09 -8.33
N GLU A 84 10.90 -2.83 -7.79
CA GLU A 84 11.03 -3.65 -6.58
C GLU A 84 12.20 -4.65 -6.67
N ALA A 85 12.45 -5.23 -7.85
CA ALA A 85 13.57 -6.15 -8.04
C ALA A 85 14.95 -5.50 -7.77
N GLY A 86 15.05 -4.16 -7.80
CA GLY A 86 16.24 -3.42 -7.39
C GLY A 86 16.57 -3.57 -5.90
N GLN A 87 15.59 -3.91 -5.05
CA GLN A 87 15.79 -4.15 -3.62
C GLN A 87 16.80 -5.28 -3.35
N ALA A 88 16.85 -6.29 -4.22
CA ALA A 88 17.76 -7.42 -4.10
C ALA A 88 19.24 -7.01 -4.14
N ALA A 89 19.55 -5.82 -4.67
CA ALA A 89 20.90 -5.26 -4.67
C ALA A 89 21.40 -4.86 -3.27
N ARG A 90 20.50 -4.76 -2.26
CA ARG A 90 20.82 -4.46 -0.85
C ARG A 90 21.79 -3.28 -0.67
N GLY A 91 21.56 -2.19 -1.41
CA GLY A 91 22.37 -0.97 -1.36
C GLY A 91 23.54 -0.92 -2.35
N ASN A 92 23.86 -2.03 -3.04
CA ASN A 92 24.84 -2.00 -4.13
C ASN A 92 24.27 -1.22 -5.33
N MET A 93 24.73 0.03 -5.48
CA MET A 93 24.26 0.94 -6.51
C MET A 93 24.42 0.40 -7.92
N ASP A 94 25.56 -0.20 -8.26
CA ASP A 94 25.82 -0.71 -9.61
C ASP A 94 24.82 -1.79 -10.02
N LYS A 95 24.61 -2.78 -9.14
CA LYS A 95 23.62 -3.85 -9.34
C LYS A 95 22.19 -3.32 -9.34
N GLY A 96 21.90 -2.32 -8.50
CA GLY A 96 20.59 -1.68 -8.43
C GLY A 96 20.24 -0.96 -9.73
N ILE A 97 21.15 -0.13 -10.26
CA ILE A 97 20.96 0.57 -11.53
C ILE A 97 20.89 -0.42 -12.70
N GLN A 98 21.72 -1.46 -12.70
CA GLN A 98 21.65 -2.53 -13.71
C GLN A 98 20.26 -3.21 -13.72
N ALA A 99 19.71 -3.53 -12.55
CA ALA A 99 18.38 -4.13 -12.45
C ALA A 99 17.29 -3.19 -12.98
N ILE A 100 17.34 -1.90 -12.60
CA ILE A 100 16.37 -0.89 -13.06
C ILE A 100 16.42 -0.71 -14.58
N LEU A 101 17.62 -0.57 -15.15
CA LEU A 101 17.81 -0.46 -16.60
C LEU A 101 17.30 -1.70 -17.35
N SER A 102 17.57 -2.89 -16.81
CA SER A 102 17.06 -4.13 -17.39
C SER A 102 15.52 -4.19 -17.38
N ILE A 103 14.88 -3.72 -16.31
CA ILE A 103 13.42 -3.66 -16.20
C ILE A 103 12.85 -2.64 -17.17
N VAL A 104 13.45 -1.45 -17.27
CA VAL A 104 13.03 -0.42 -18.24
C VAL A 104 13.11 -0.95 -19.65
N GLY A 105 14.24 -1.56 -20.03
CA GLY A 105 14.40 -2.18 -21.36
C GLY A 105 13.38 -3.27 -21.64
N LYS A 106 13.16 -4.20 -20.70
CA LYS A 106 12.19 -5.29 -20.88
C LYS A 106 10.76 -4.78 -20.94
N SER A 107 10.37 -3.86 -20.06
CA SER A 107 9.01 -3.34 -20.03
C SER A 107 8.73 -2.50 -21.28
N ALA A 108 9.69 -1.70 -21.75
CA ALA A 108 9.59 -0.99 -23.02
C ALA A 108 9.34 -1.95 -24.18
N LEU A 109 10.12 -3.04 -24.25
CA LEU A 109 10.00 -4.04 -25.31
C LEU A 109 8.67 -4.82 -25.26
N TYR A 110 8.25 -5.28 -24.07
CA TYR A 110 7.10 -6.20 -23.96
C TYR A 110 5.75 -5.50 -23.77
N ASP A 111 5.73 -4.35 -23.09
CA ASP A 111 4.47 -3.69 -22.73
C ASP A 111 4.06 -2.61 -23.72
N VAL A 112 5.02 -1.99 -24.43
CA VAL A 112 4.76 -0.89 -25.39
C VAL A 112 5.44 -1.06 -26.75
N ASP A 113 6.02 -2.23 -27.02
CA ASP A 113 6.67 -2.60 -28.29
C ASP A 113 7.77 -1.62 -28.75
N ASP A 114 8.53 -1.08 -27.79
CA ASP A 114 9.69 -0.21 -28.05
C ASP A 114 11.01 -0.93 -27.72
N PRO A 115 11.76 -1.42 -28.73
CA PRO A 115 13.01 -2.12 -28.52
C PRO A 115 14.17 -1.18 -28.19
N TYR A 116 14.03 0.15 -28.34
CA TYR A 116 15.14 1.07 -28.27
C TYR A 116 15.81 1.08 -26.89
N PRO A 117 15.10 1.26 -25.75
CA PRO A 117 15.73 1.19 -24.43
C PRO A 117 16.42 -0.15 -24.17
N ALA A 118 15.82 -1.25 -24.64
CA ALA A 118 16.37 -2.60 -24.50
C ALA A 118 17.69 -2.77 -25.26
N SER A 119 17.84 -2.08 -26.39
CA SER A 119 19.03 -2.17 -27.26
C SER A 119 20.24 -1.40 -26.75
N ILE A 120 20.04 -0.30 -26.02
CA ILE A 120 21.14 0.62 -25.66
C ILE A 120 21.65 0.48 -24.22
N TRP A 121 20.83 -0.05 -23.29
CA TRP A 121 21.13 0.10 -21.87
C TRP A 121 22.40 -0.63 -21.41
N GLN A 122 22.76 -1.75 -22.04
CA GLN A 122 23.95 -2.54 -21.68
C GLN A 122 25.24 -1.81 -22.04
N ASP A 123 25.32 -1.31 -23.28
CA ASP A 123 26.47 -0.54 -23.75
C ASP A 123 26.57 0.78 -22.97
N THR A 124 25.45 1.46 -22.74
CA THR A 124 25.42 2.69 -21.94
C THR A 124 25.90 2.44 -20.51
N LEU A 125 25.46 1.35 -19.86
CA LEU A 125 25.92 1.01 -18.52
C LEU A 125 27.42 0.73 -18.46
N ARG A 126 27.97 0.06 -19.49
CA ARG A 126 29.40 -0.22 -19.61
C ARG A 126 30.22 1.05 -19.81
N ASP A 127 29.73 1.96 -20.65
CA ASP A 127 30.51 3.11 -21.12
C ASP A 127 30.39 4.33 -20.16
N GLU A 128 29.22 4.56 -19.58
CA GLU A 128 28.93 5.71 -18.69
C GLU A 128 28.97 5.37 -17.19
N GLY A 129 28.86 4.08 -16.84
CA GLY A 129 28.78 3.60 -15.46
C GLY A 129 27.43 3.87 -14.78
N ALA A 130 27.21 3.26 -13.61
CA ALA A 130 25.92 3.26 -12.92
C ALA A 130 25.44 4.65 -12.44
N LEU A 131 26.37 5.59 -12.23
CA LEU A 131 26.04 6.95 -11.78
C LEU A 131 25.36 7.80 -12.84
N ASN A 132 25.48 7.46 -14.12
CA ASN A 132 24.96 8.26 -15.24
C ASN A 132 24.08 7.47 -16.20
N ALA A 133 24.25 6.13 -16.26
CA ALA A 133 23.61 5.31 -17.29
C ALA A 133 22.08 5.44 -17.32
N PHE A 134 21.42 5.59 -16.17
CA PHE A 134 19.96 5.75 -16.14
C PHE A 134 19.52 7.07 -16.79
N ALA A 135 20.18 8.19 -16.48
CA ALA A 135 19.90 9.46 -17.12
C ALA A 135 20.20 9.44 -18.64
N VAL A 136 21.30 8.80 -19.05
CA VAL A 136 21.68 8.73 -20.46
C VAL A 136 20.67 7.90 -21.26
N VAL A 137 20.28 6.72 -20.78
CA VAL A 137 19.26 5.88 -21.44
C VAL A 137 17.94 6.63 -21.60
N LEU A 138 17.46 7.31 -20.56
CA LEU A 138 16.21 8.08 -20.64
C LEU A 138 16.32 9.26 -21.61
N GLY A 139 17.47 9.92 -21.68
CA GLY A 139 17.70 11.04 -22.59
C GLY A 139 17.78 10.61 -24.05
N GLU A 140 18.54 9.55 -24.35
CA GLU A 140 18.62 8.99 -25.70
C GLU A 140 17.26 8.43 -26.15
N TRP A 141 16.52 7.78 -25.26
CA TRP A 141 15.18 7.29 -25.56
C TRP A 141 14.19 8.41 -25.88
N SER A 142 14.27 9.53 -25.14
CA SER A 142 13.41 10.69 -25.40
C SER A 142 13.70 11.35 -26.75
N ARG A 143 14.97 11.37 -27.20
CA ARG A 143 15.35 11.90 -28.52
C ARG A 143 14.98 10.98 -29.67
N HIS A 144 15.01 9.67 -29.42
CA HIS A 144 14.63 8.66 -30.42
C HIS A 144 13.12 8.61 -30.65
N THR A 145 12.33 8.84 -29.59
CA THR A 145 10.88 8.72 -29.63
C THR A 145 10.22 10.00 -30.17
N PRO A 146 9.34 9.93 -31.18
CA PRO A 146 8.70 11.11 -31.74
C PRO A 146 7.65 11.76 -30.82
N LYS A 147 7.20 11.02 -29.81
CA LYS A 147 6.21 11.46 -28.82
C LYS A 147 6.87 11.71 -27.47
N PRO A 148 6.41 12.70 -26.70
CA PRO A 148 6.92 12.92 -25.35
C PRO A 148 6.71 11.71 -24.44
N ILE A 149 7.75 11.36 -23.68
CA ILE A 149 7.72 10.20 -22.78
C ILE A 149 7.07 10.55 -21.45
N VAL A 150 6.17 9.67 -20.99
CA VAL A 150 5.64 9.68 -19.62
C VAL A 150 6.08 8.39 -18.92
N LEU A 151 6.79 8.50 -17.80
CA LEU A 151 7.35 7.34 -17.10
C LEU A 151 6.76 7.20 -15.69
N PHE A 152 6.08 6.08 -15.43
CA PHE A 152 5.68 5.67 -14.09
C PHE A 152 6.74 4.75 -13.50
N ILE A 153 7.33 5.15 -12.36
CA ILE A 153 8.29 4.32 -11.61
C ILE A 153 7.64 3.90 -10.31
N ASP A 154 7.20 2.65 -10.24
CA ASP A 154 6.48 2.07 -9.11
C ASP A 154 7.40 1.32 -8.14
N GLU A 155 6.98 1.25 -6.88
CA GLU A 155 7.75 0.70 -5.75
C GLU A 155 9.13 1.39 -5.59
N ILE A 156 9.19 2.71 -5.78
CA ILE A 156 10.44 3.48 -5.62
C ILE A 156 11.01 3.37 -4.19
N ASP A 157 10.12 3.17 -3.20
CA ASP A 157 10.46 2.95 -1.79
C ASP A 157 11.09 1.58 -1.50
N ALA A 158 11.09 0.65 -2.47
CA ALA A 158 11.84 -0.59 -2.36
C ALA A 158 13.35 -0.38 -2.54
N LEU A 159 13.76 0.70 -3.22
CA LEU A 159 15.16 1.07 -3.35
C LEU A 159 15.68 1.66 -2.04
N ILE A 160 16.89 1.28 -1.64
CA ILE A 160 17.51 1.71 -0.39
C ILE A 160 18.90 2.31 -0.61
N GLY A 161 19.29 3.19 0.32
CA GLY A 161 20.62 3.78 0.37
C GLY A 161 21.04 4.51 -0.91
N ASP A 162 22.29 4.28 -1.32
CA ASP A 162 22.91 5.00 -2.44
C ASP A 162 22.25 4.70 -3.79
N THR A 163 21.57 3.55 -3.93
CA THR A 163 20.81 3.23 -5.16
C THR A 163 19.66 4.22 -5.37
N LEU A 164 18.84 4.45 -4.33
CA LEU A 164 17.72 5.39 -4.40
C LEU A 164 18.22 6.82 -4.62
N ILE A 165 19.27 7.23 -3.90
CA ILE A 165 19.87 8.56 -4.05
C ILE A 165 20.37 8.77 -5.49
N SER A 166 21.06 7.78 -6.06
CA SER A 166 21.58 7.83 -7.42
C SER A 166 20.46 8.00 -8.44
N VAL A 167 19.39 7.19 -8.36
CA VAL A 167 18.22 7.32 -9.24
C VAL A 167 17.61 8.71 -9.17
N LEU A 168 17.32 9.23 -7.97
CA LEU A 168 16.71 10.55 -7.79
C LEU A 168 17.59 11.68 -8.34
N ARG A 169 18.91 11.62 -8.14
CA ARG A 169 19.87 12.61 -8.66
C ARG A 169 19.97 12.56 -10.18
N GLN A 170 19.96 11.36 -10.78
CA GLN A 170 19.96 11.17 -12.22
C GLN A 170 18.67 11.70 -12.88
N LEU A 171 17.51 11.48 -12.26
CA LEU A 171 16.25 12.08 -12.72
C LEU A 171 16.27 13.61 -12.62
N ARG A 172 16.93 14.14 -11.59
CA ARG A 172 17.08 15.59 -11.39
C ARG A 172 18.00 16.23 -12.43
N SER A 173 19.09 15.57 -12.82
CA SER A 173 20.06 16.13 -13.77
C SER A 173 19.55 16.20 -15.22
N GLY A 174 18.51 15.43 -15.57
CA GLY A 174 17.87 15.50 -16.88
C GLY A 174 16.67 16.47 -16.96
N TYR A 175 16.24 17.04 -15.83
CA TYR A 175 14.96 17.78 -15.73
C TYR A 175 14.85 19.01 -16.63
N ASP A 176 15.97 19.70 -16.88
CA ASP A 176 16.06 20.90 -17.71
C ASP A 176 15.99 20.62 -19.21
N LYS A 177 16.14 19.36 -19.63
CA LYS A 177 16.18 18.92 -21.04
C LYS A 177 14.82 18.47 -21.59
N ARG A 178 13.76 18.58 -20.79
CA ARG A 178 12.41 18.10 -21.15
C ARG A 178 11.72 19.09 -22.10
N PRO A 179 10.80 18.61 -22.96
CA PRO A 179 10.45 17.21 -23.23
C PRO A 179 11.34 16.53 -24.29
N GLU A 180 12.17 17.28 -25.03
CA GLU A 180 12.86 16.80 -26.24
C GLU A 180 14.08 15.90 -25.94
N GLY A 181 14.75 16.10 -24.82
CA GLY A 181 15.98 15.41 -24.43
C GLY A 181 15.87 14.60 -23.14
N PHE A 182 14.68 14.52 -22.53
CA PHE A 182 14.41 13.75 -21.33
C PHE A 182 12.87 13.58 -21.15
N PRO A 183 12.38 12.55 -20.41
CA PRO A 183 10.94 12.31 -20.30
C PRO A 183 10.15 13.53 -19.84
N GLN A 184 9.07 13.87 -20.54
CA GLN A 184 8.23 15.03 -20.24
C GLN A 184 7.73 15.01 -18.79
N SER A 185 7.26 13.84 -18.34
CA SER A 185 6.70 13.65 -17.01
C SER A 185 7.20 12.34 -16.41
N ILE A 186 7.66 12.40 -15.16
CA ILE A 186 8.01 11.23 -14.36
C ILE A 186 7.15 11.24 -13.10
N ILE A 187 6.52 10.10 -12.87
CA ILE A 187 5.64 9.87 -11.74
C ILE A 187 6.25 8.79 -10.88
N LEU A 188 6.73 9.19 -9.70
CA LEU A 188 7.27 8.25 -8.72
C LEU A 188 6.12 7.71 -7.87
N CYS A 189 6.04 6.39 -7.73
CA CYS A 189 4.97 5.73 -7.00
C CYS A 189 5.53 4.84 -5.89
N GLY A 190 4.91 4.92 -4.71
CA GLY A 190 5.34 4.20 -3.51
C GLY A 190 4.31 4.27 -2.39
N VAL A 191 4.68 3.82 -1.18
CA VAL A 191 3.74 3.86 -0.04
C VAL A 191 3.57 5.25 0.58
N ARG A 192 4.57 6.13 0.42
CA ARG A 192 4.63 7.47 1.03
C ARG A 192 5.41 8.43 0.14
N ASP A 193 5.37 9.71 0.49
CA ASP A 193 6.10 10.76 -0.20
C ASP A 193 7.63 10.54 -0.13
N VAL A 194 8.32 10.68 -1.26
CA VAL A 194 9.79 10.59 -1.35
C VAL A 194 10.48 11.65 -0.48
N ARG A 195 9.81 12.79 -0.23
CA ARG A 195 10.34 13.84 0.66
C ARG A 195 10.58 13.35 2.08
N ASP A 196 9.76 12.41 2.53
CA ASP A 196 9.78 11.89 3.90
C ASP A 196 10.78 10.73 4.05
N TYR A 197 11.47 10.35 2.97
CA TYR A 197 12.52 9.35 3.03
C TYR A 197 13.75 9.92 3.74
N ARG A 198 14.08 9.30 4.87
CA ARG A 198 15.39 9.41 5.51
C ARG A 198 16.26 8.29 4.96
N ILE A 199 17.15 8.62 4.03
CA ILE A 199 17.98 7.66 3.32
C ILE A 199 19.37 7.71 3.94
N PHE A 200 19.83 6.61 4.53
CA PHE A 200 21.21 6.51 4.96
C PHE A 200 22.09 6.26 3.74
N SER A 201 23.07 7.13 3.51
CA SER A 201 24.07 6.96 2.45
C SER A 201 25.32 6.33 3.04
N ASP A 202 25.72 5.17 2.54
CA ASP A 202 26.95 4.50 2.97
C ASP A 202 28.16 5.27 2.45
N GLU A 203 28.08 5.86 1.26
CA GLU A 203 29.15 6.70 0.70
C GLU A 203 29.38 7.98 1.53
N GLN A 204 28.29 8.65 1.95
CA GLN A 204 28.38 9.91 2.69
C GLN A 204 28.44 9.74 4.21
N GLN A 205 28.27 8.50 4.71
CA GLN A 205 28.17 8.16 6.14
C GLN A 205 27.18 9.07 6.88
N ALA A 206 26.08 9.43 6.22
CA ALA A 206 25.15 10.44 6.68
C ALA A 206 23.72 10.18 6.22
N MET A 207 22.76 10.75 6.95
CA MET A 207 21.36 10.76 6.55
C MET A 207 21.12 11.85 5.50
N VAL A 208 20.61 11.43 4.34
CA VAL A 208 20.17 12.28 3.25
C VAL A 208 18.64 12.31 3.23
N LEU A 209 18.07 13.51 3.27
CA LEU A 209 16.63 13.69 3.09
C LEU A 209 16.28 13.55 1.61
N GLY A 210 15.31 12.68 1.28
CA GLY A 210 14.86 12.41 -0.09
C GLY A 210 14.39 13.68 -0.82
N GLY A 211 13.82 14.66 -0.10
CA GLY A 211 13.44 15.96 -0.67
C GLY A 211 14.60 16.76 -1.26
N SER A 212 15.82 16.62 -0.73
CA SER A 212 17.03 17.25 -1.27
C SER A 212 17.48 16.59 -2.58
N ALA A 213 17.33 15.26 -2.66
CA ALA A 213 17.67 14.49 -3.86
C ALA A 213 16.67 14.74 -5.02
N PHE A 214 15.41 15.10 -4.72
CA PHE A 214 14.34 15.26 -5.71
C PHE A 214 13.49 16.54 -5.53
N ASN A 215 14.14 17.70 -5.50
CA ASN A 215 13.46 19.01 -5.31
C ASN A 215 12.76 19.58 -6.57
N ILE A 216 12.54 18.75 -7.59
CA ILE A 216 11.88 19.13 -8.86
C ILE A 216 10.40 18.69 -8.91
N LYS A 217 9.91 18.15 -7.79
CA LYS A 217 8.54 17.68 -7.60
C LYS A 217 7.54 18.84 -7.47
N ALA A 218 6.44 18.78 -8.21
CA ALA A 218 5.33 19.73 -8.13
C ALA A 218 4.27 19.38 -7.07
N LYS A 219 3.82 18.12 -6.99
CA LYS A 219 2.70 17.71 -6.12
C LYS A 219 2.84 16.27 -5.63
N SER A 220 2.27 15.96 -4.45
CA SER A 220 2.00 14.60 -3.98
C SER A 220 0.50 14.35 -4.07
N LEU A 221 0.12 13.26 -4.72
CA LEU A 221 -1.26 12.81 -4.82
C LEU A 221 -1.38 11.48 -4.06
N ARG A 222 -2.35 11.42 -3.14
CA ARG A 222 -2.59 10.24 -2.31
C ARG A 222 -3.83 9.50 -2.81
N LEU A 223 -3.71 8.19 -3.04
CA LEU A 223 -4.86 7.33 -3.33
C LEU A 223 -5.69 7.14 -2.05
N GLY A 224 -6.97 7.48 -2.14
CA GLY A 224 -7.90 7.38 -1.03
C GLY A 224 -8.43 5.96 -0.79
N ASN A 225 -9.02 5.78 0.38
CA ASN A 225 -9.86 4.63 0.67
C ASN A 225 -11.12 4.64 -0.23
N PHE A 226 -11.82 3.51 -0.30
CA PHE A 226 -13.16 3.46 -0.87
C PHE A 226 -14.10 4.38 -0.10
N THR A 227 -15.10 4.92 -0.79
CA THR A 227 -16.29 5.51 -0.16
C THR A 227 -17.31 4.42 0.18
N GLN A 228 -18.33 4.74 0.97
CA GLN A 228 -19.42 3.79 1.22
C GLN A 228 -20.14 3.38 -0.08
N GLN A 229 -20.25 4.31 -1.05
CA GLN A 229 -20.84 4.04 -2.36
C GLN A 229 -19.96 3.10 -3.20
N ASP A 230 -18.64 3.25 -3.11
CA ASP A 230 -17.69 2.36 -3.76
C ASP A 230 -17.81 0.93 -3.23
N ILE A 231 -17.94 0.76 -1.91
CA ILE A 231 -18.16 -0.56 -1.28
C ILE A 231 -19.47 -1.17 -1.79
N ALA A 232 -20.56 -0.40 -1.82
CA ALA A 232 -21.84 -0.86 -2.34
C ALA A 232 -21.72 -1.30 -3.82
N THR A 233 -21.04 -0.51 -4.64
CA THR A 233 -20.82 -0.83 -6.06
C THR A 233 -19.98 -2.09 -6.24
N LEU A 234 -18.93 -2.25 -5.44
CA LEU A 234 -18.06 -3.43 -5.47
C LEU A 234 -18.83 -4.70 -5.07
N TYR A 235 -19.63 -4.63 -4.01
CA TYR A 235 -20.41 -5.76 -3.50
C TYR A 235 -21.58 -6.10 -4.43
N GLN A 236 -22.16 -5.11 -5.09
CA GLN A 236 -23.21 -5.33 -6.09
C GLN A 236 -22.73 -6.23 -7.24
N GLN A 237 -21.45 -6.13 -7.65
CA GLN A 237 -20.90 -7.01 -8.69
C GLN A 237 -20.98 -8.50 -8.30
N HIS A 238 -20.80 -8.81 -7.02
CA HIS A 238 -20.98 -10.17 -6.52
C HIS A 238 -22.44 -10.59 -6.63
N THR A 239 -23.38 -9.76 -6.15
CA THR A 239 -24.81 -10.03 -6.26
C THR A 239 -25.28 -10.21 -7.70
N ASP A 240 -24.78 -9.41 -8.63
CA ASP A 240 -25.11 -9.52 -10.06
C ASP A 240 -24.56 -10.81 -10.68
N THR A 241 -23.41 -11.28 -10.21
CA THR A 241 -22.74 -12.49 -10.73
C THR A 241 -23.34 -13.77 -10.15
N THR A 242 -23.67 -13.77 -8.86
CA THR A 242 -24.06 -15.00 -8.12
C THR A 242 -25.55 -15.09 -7.83
N GLY A 243 -26.28 -13.97 -7.93
CA GLY A 243 -27.65 -13.84 -7.44
C GLY A 243 -27.76 -13.78 -5.91
N GLN A 244 -26.64 -13.80 -5.17
CA GLN A 244 -26.63 -13.75 -3.71
C GLN A 244 -26.59 -12.28 -3.23
N PRO A 245 -27.65 -11.76 -2.61
CA PRO A 245 -27.69 -10.38 -2.15
C PRO A 245 -26.98 -10.21 -0.80
N PHE A 246 -26.50 -9.00 -0.55
CA PHE A 246 -26.12 -8.54 0.79
C PHE A 246 -27.34 -7.98 1.51
N ALA A 247 -27.53 -8.36 2.77
CA ALA A 247 -28.64 -7.89 3.58
C ALA A 247 -28.48 -6.39 3.95
N PRO A 248 -29.59 -5.68 4.25
CA PRO A 248 -29.53 -4.32 4.79
C PRO A 248 -28.66 -4.25 6.04
N GLY A 249 -27.85 -3.20 6.20
CA GLY A 249 -26.94 -3.01 7.34
C GLY A 249 -25.52 -3.55 7.10
N VAL A 250 -25.31 -4.43 6.11
CA VAL A 250 -23.97 -4.98 5.84
C VAL A 250 -22.99 -3.91 5.35
N ILE A 251 -23.42 -3.04 4.44
CA ILE A 251 -22.53 -2.01 3.88
C ILE A 251 -22.15 -0.99 4.96
N GLU A 252 -23.10 -0.61 5.82
CA GLU A 252 -22.87 0.25 6.98
C GLU A 252 -21.88 -0.38 7.95
N MET A 253 -22.04 -1.67 8.26
CA MET A 253 -21.13 -2.42 9.12
C MET A 253 -19.72 -2.49 8.52
N VAL A 254 -19.59 -2.81 7.23
CA VAL A 254 -18.28 -2.84 6.55
C VAL A 254 -17.62 -1.47 6.56
N TRP A 255 -18.40 -0.41 6.35
CA TRP A 255 -17.91 0.96 6.43
C TRP A 255 -17.36 1.28 7.83
N GLU A 256 -18.10 0.95 8.89
CA GLU A 256 -17.65 1.15 10.26
C GLU A 256 -16.37 0.36 10.56
N LEU A 257 -16.32 -0.90 10.13
CA LEU A 257 -15.18 -1.79 10.38
C LEU A 257 -13.92 -1.36 9.66
N THR A 258 -14.03 -0.93 8.40
CA THR A 258 -12.87 -0.76 7.50
C THR A 258 -12.54 0.69 7.18
N GLN A 259 -13.52 1.60 7.30
CA GLN A 259 -13.45 2.98 6.78
C GLN A 259 -12.99 3.02 5.32
N GLY A 260 -13.43 2.03 4.53
CA GLY A 260 -13.13 1.89 3.12
C GLY A 260 -11.69 1.46 2.80
N GLN A 261 -10.91 1.01 3.79
CA GLN A 261 -9.57 0.50 3.50
C GLN A 261 -9.68 -0.68 2.52
N PRO A 262 -9.06 -0.60 1.32
CA PRO A 262 -9.43 -1.50 0.24
C PRO A 262 -9.12 -2.98 0.46
N TRP A 263 -8.02 -3.29 1.16
CA TRP A 263 -7.65 -4.66 1.52
C TRP A 263 -8.70 -5.28 2.45
N LEU A 264 -9.07 -4.58 3.52
CA LEU A 264 -10.01 -5.02 4.55
C LEU A 264 -11.41 -5.21 3.95
N VAL A 265 -11.86 -4.31 3.06
CA VAL A 265 -13.14 -4.45 2.36
C VAL A 265 -13.16 -5.73 1.54
N ASN A 266 -12.14 -5.97 0.72
CA ASN A 266 -12.07 -7.18 -0.10
C ASN A 266 -11.88 -8.44 0.75
N ALA A 267 -11.06 -8.39 1.80
CA ALA A 267 -10.80 -9.53 2.67
C ALA A 267 -12.05 -9.96 3.44
N LEU A 268 -12.82 -9.00 3.97
CA LEU A 268 -14.10 -9.29 4.65
C LEU A 268 -15.09 -9.95 3.69
N ALA A 269 -15.24 -9.39 2.49
CA ALA A 269 -16.14 -9.93 1.48
C ALA A 269 -15.71 -11.31 1.00
N TYR A 270 -14.40 -11.52 0.79
CA TYR A 270 -13.84 -12.80 0.40
C TYR A 270 -14.10 -13.87 1.46
N GLU A 271 -13.76 -13.58 2.71
CA GLU A 271 -13.96 -14.49 3.84
C GLU A 271 -15.44 -14.84 4.00
N ALA A 272 -16.32 -13.83 3.99
CA ALA A 272 -17.76 -14.02 4.12
C ALA A 272 -18.33 -14.85 2.96
N CYS A 273 -18.00 -14.55 1.70
CA CYS A 273 -18.68 -15.12 0.54
C CYS A 273 -18.04 -16.41 0.02
N PHE A 274 -16.74 -16.65 0.29
CA PHE A 274 -15.96 -17.71 -0.35
C PHE A 274 -15.28 -18.66 0.62
N GLU A 275 -15.12 -18.32 1.89
CA GLU A 275 -14.50 -19.22 2.89
C GLU A 275 -15.53 -19.82 3.84
N GLN A 276 -16.44 -18.99 4.36
CA GLN A 276 -17.44 -19.46 5.31
C GLN A 276 -18.50 -20.36 4.70
N PRO A 277 -18.86 -21.48 5.36
CA PRO A 277 -19.93 -22.36 4.88
C PRO A 277 -21.26 -21.65 4.65
N ALA A 278 -21.63 -20.72 5.56
CA ALA A 278 -22.88 -19.98 5.46
C ALA A 278 -22.92 -19.05 4.23
N GLY A 279 -21.80 -18.40 3.87
CA GLY A 279 -21.78 -17.54 2.69
C GLY A 279 -21.58 -18.29 1.37
N LYS A 280 -21.04 -19.52 1.40
CA LYS A 280 -21.03 -20.43 0.24
C LYS A 280 -22.43 -20.85 -0.18
N GLU A 281 -23.41 -20.79 0.71
CA GLU A 281 -24.82 -21.07 0.42
C GLU A 281 -25.47 -19.87 -0.30
N ARG A 282 -25.39 -19.87 -1.63
CA ARG A 282 -25.85 -18.77 -2.52
C ARG A 282 -27.35 -18.46 -2.42
N THR A 283 -28.15 -19.38 -1.89
CA THR A 283 -29.60 -19.20 -1.69
C THR A 283 -29.94 -18.32 -0.49
N THR A 284 -28.98 -18.08 0.41
CA THR A 284 -29.15 -17.23 1.58
C THR A 284 -28.40 -15.90 1.43
N PRO A 285 -28.98 -14.77 1.84
CA PRO A 285 -28.30 -13.48 1.80
C PRO A 285 -27.05 -13.47 2.69
N ILE A 286 -26.05 -12.69 2.32
CA ILE A 286 -24.93 -12.40 3.22
C ILE A 286 -25.43 -11.41 4.28
N THR A 287 -25.46 -11.82 5.54
CA THR A 287 -25.99 -11.02 6.66
C THR A 287 -24.88 -10.39 7.51
N THR A 288 -25.27 -9.48 8.40
CA THR A 288 -24.37 -8.87 9.39
C THR A 288 -23.70 -9.90 10.30
N GLU A 289 -24.38 -11.01 10.60
CA GLU A 289 -23.83 -12.10 11.43
C GLU A 289 -22.71 -12.86 10.70
N ILE A 290 -22.89 -13.14 9.40
CA ILE A 290 -21.86 -13.76 8.56
C ILE A 290 -20.65 -12.82 8.47
N MET A 291 -20.89 -11.52 8.27
CA MET A 291 -19.83 -10.51 8.23
C MET A 291 -19.10 -10.36 9.56
N HIS A 292 -19.82 -10.45 10.69
CA HIS A 292 -19.20 -10.47 12.02
C HIS A 292 -18.31 -11.71 12.19
N ALA A 293 -18.79 -12.88 11.80
CA ALA A 293 -17.97 -14.09 11.83
C ALA A 293 -16.72 -13.93 10.95
N ALA A 294 -16.85 -13.30 9.78
CA ALA A 294 -15.73 -13.08 8.86
C ALA A 294 -14.70 -12.13 9.46
N LYS A 295 -15.16 -11.07 10.13
CA LYS A 295 -14.32 -10.17 10.94
C LYS A 295 -13.47 -10.95 11.94
N GLU A 296 -14.09 -11.80 12.75
CA GLU A 296 -13.38 -12.58 13.78
C GLU A 296 -12.36 -13.55 13.15
N GLN A 297 -12.72 -14.24 12.06
CA GLN A 297 -11.78 -15.13 11.38
C GLN A 297 -10.57 -14.39 10.81
N LEU A 298 -10.76 -13.22 10.20
CA LEU A 298 -9.65 -12.41 9.68
C LEU A 298 -8.70 -11.93 10.79
N ILE A 299 -9.25 -11.53 11.94
CA ILE A 299 -8.45 -11.10 13.11
C ILE A 299 -7.63 -12.29 13.65
N LEU A 300 -8.21 -13.49 13.67
CA LEU A 300 -7.53 -14.70 14.14
C LEU A 300 -6.48 -15.23 13.15
N ARG A 301 -6.76 -15.20 11.84
CA ARG A 301 -5.90 -15.82 10.80
C ARG A 301 -4.57 -15.09 10.60
N ARG A 302 -4.46 -13.81 11.00
CA ARG A 302 -3.25 -12.97 10.82
C ARG A 302 -2.74 -13.04 9.38
N ASP A 303 -3.56 -12.60 8.43
CA ASP A 303 -3.15 -12.60 7.03
C ASP A 303 -1.85 -11.81 6.81
N THR A 304 -1.08 -12.17 5.78
CA THR A 304 0.25 -11.59 5.48
C THR A 304 0.26 -10.06 5.41
N HIS A 305 -0.88 -9.43 5.04
CA HIS A 305 -1.03 -7.98 5.09
C HIS A 305 -0.93 -7.41 6.51
N LEU A 306 -1.52 -8.10 7.49
CA LEU A 306 -1.48 -7.75 8.91
C LEU A 306 -0.07 -7.99 9.50
N ASP A 307 0.62 -9.07 9.10
CA ASP A 307 2.02 -9.32 9.50
C ASP A 307 2.97 -8.20 9.06
N GLN A 308 2.81 -7.73 7.82
CA GLN A 308 3.60 -6.60 7.31
C GLN A 308 3.32 -5.31 8.09
N LEU A 309 2.10 -5.13 8.56
CA LEU A 309 1.72 -4.01 9.41
C LEU A 309 2.36 -4.15 10.79
N ALA A 310 2.41 -5.34 11.37
CA ALA A 310 3.06 -5.61 12.67
C ALA A 310 4.54 -5.17 12.68
N HIS A 311 5.30 -5.44 11.61
CA HIS A 311 6.69 -4.96 11.49
C HIS A 311 6.81 -3.44 11.56
N LYS A 312 5.80 -2.70 11.06
CA LYS A 312 5.76 -1.23 11.12
C LYS A 312 5.33 -0.69 12.47
N LEU A 313 4.50 -1.43 13.22
CA LEU A 313 4.07 -1.04 14.57
C LEU A 313 5.24 -0.98 15.57
N ILE A 314 6.34 -1.69 15.31
CA ILE A 314 7.53 -1.72 16.18
C ILE A 314 8.42 -0.48 15.97
N GLU A 315 8.26 0.27 14.87
CA GLU A 315 9.04 1.48 14.63
C GLU A 315 8.75 2.56 15.69
N GLU A 316 9.79 3.09 16.33
CA GLU A 316 9.65 4.08 17.42
C GLU A 316 8.80 5.30 17.03
N ARG A 317 8.92 5.76 15.79
CA ARG A 317 8.11 6.87 15.29
C ARG A 317 6.62 6.55 15.17
N VAL A 318 6.26 5.29 14.89
CA VAL A 318 4.87 4.84 14.84
C VAL A 318 4.35 4.66 16.25
N LYS A 319 5.15 4.09 17.16
CA LYS A 319 4.80 3.96 18.59
C LYS A 319 4.50 5.30 19.24
N ARG A 320 5.32 6.33 18.99
CA ARG A 320 5.08 7.70 19.48
C ARG A 320 3.71 8.26 19.12
N VAL A 321 3.13 7.82 18.01
CA VAL A 321 1.80 8.25 17.56
C VAL A 321 0.71 7.34 18.10
N LEU A 322 0.90 6.02 18.03
CA LEU A 322 -0.14 5.04 18.38
C LEU A 322 -0.31 4.84 19.88
N LEU A 323 0.77 4.82 20.67
CA LEU A 323 0.69 4.59 22.12
C LEU A 323 -0.18 5.63 22.84
N PRO A 324 -0.05 6.95 22.56
CA PRO A 324 -0.95 7.95 23.14
C PRO A 324 -2.43 7.76 22.77
N ILE A 325 -2.70 7.31 21.54
CA ILE A 325 -4.07 7.06 21.07
C ILE A 325 -4.66 5.82 21.76
N LEU A 326 -3.84 4.81 22.08
CA LEU A 326 -4.24 3.58 22.75
C LEU A 326 -4.41 3.72 24.27
N ALA A 327 -3.64 4.61 24.92
CA ALA A 327 -3.59 4.76 26.37
C ALA A 327 -4.68 5.67 26.98
N THR A 328 -5.47 6.35 26.15
CA THR A 328 -6.28 7.55 26.43
C THR A 328 -6.80 7.80 27.86
N GLU A 329 -6.46 8.98 28.39
CA GLU A 329 -7.44 9.97 28.89
C GLU A 329 -7.11 11.42 28.47
N HIS A 330 -5.85 11.78 28.19
CA HIS A 330 -5.47 13.06 27.59
C HIS A 330 -4.41 12.85 26.50
N VAL A 331 -4.51 13.57 25.38
CA VAL A 331 -3.40 13.69 24.42
C VAL A 331 -2.22 14.29 25.22
N PRO A 332 -1.02 13.70 25.18
CA PRO A 332 0.13 14.22 25.94
C PRO A 332 0.31 15.73 25.70
N GLU A 333 0.69 16.47 26.74
CA GLU A 333 1.21 17.84 26.58
C GLU A 333 2.45 17.87 25.65
N GLU A 334 3.08 16.71 25.46
CA GLU A 334 4.13 16.49 24.49
C GLU A 334 3.59 16.58 23.05
N THR A 335 4.11 17.57 22.33
CA THR A 335 3.81 17.75 20.91
C THR A 335 4.37 16.57 20.12
N ILE A 336 3.48 15.69 19.62
CA ILE A 336 3.86 14.64 18.68
C ILE A 336 4.48 15.29 17.44
N PRO A 337 5.68 14.86 16.98
CA PRO A 337 6.30 15.43 15.79
C PRO A 337 5.36 15.35 14.58
N PRO A 338 5.11 16.46 13.85
CA PRO A 338 4.23 16.44 12.67
C PRO A 338 4.63 15.40 11.62
N ASP A 339 5.94 15.19 11.41
CA ASP A 339 6.47 14.19 10.49
C ASP A 339 6.07 12.76 10.87
N ASP A 340 5.95 12.46 12.16
CA ASP A 340 5.57 11.13 12.66
C ASP A 340 4.06 10.91 12.49
N ILE A 341 3.25 11.95 12.72
CA ILE A 341 1.80 11.94 12.43
C ILE A 341 1.58 11.70 10.94
N GLN A 342 2.27 12.45 10.07
CA GLN A 342 2.15 12.28 8.62
C GLN A 342 2.56 10.87 8.18
N TYR A 343 3.63 10.33 8.76
CA TYR A 343 4.07 8.98 8.46
C TYR A 343 3.05 7.91 8.87
N ALA A 344 2.48 8.00 10.08
CA ALA A 344 1.42 7.09 10.51
C ALA A 344 0.16 7.22 9.64
N GLN A 345 -0.16 8.43 9.17
CA GLN A 345 -1.26 8.68 8.25
C GLN A 345 -1.01 8.04 6.88
N ASP A 346 0.19 8.19 6.31
CA ASP A 346 0.58 7.63 5.02
C ASP A 346 0.58 6.10 5.03
N LEU A 347 0.97 5.50 6.15
CA LEU A 347 0.82 4.06 6.38
C LEU A 347 -0.66 3.62 6.49
N GLY A 348 -1.60 4.54 6.59
CA GLY A 348 -3.03 4.25 6.74
C GLY A 348 -3.43 3.81 8.15
N LEU A 349 -2.62 4.10 9.17
CA LEU A 349 -2.84 3.66 10.55
C LEU A 349 -3.73 4.60 11.36
N ILE A 350 -3.77 5.90 11.00
CA ILE A 350 -4.53 6.92 11.72
C ILE A 350 -5.36 7.83 10.79
N HIS A 351 -6.39 8.45 11.36
CA HIS A 351 -7.08 9.61 10.78
C HIS A 351 -6.69 10.90 11.51
N LEU A 352 -6.56 11.98 10.75
CA LEU A 352 -6.27 13.33 11.25
C LEU A 352 -7.52 14.04 11.80
N ASP A 353 -8.34 13.32 12.55
CA ASP A 353 -9.46 13.90 13.27
C ASP A 353 -8.97 14.61 14.53
N LYS A 354 -9.84 15.40 15.16
CA LYS A 354 -9.59 16.02 16.46
C LYS A 354 -10.56 15.42 17.47
N PRO A 355 -10.12 14.53 18.39
CA PRO A 355 -8.75 14.03 18.59
C PRO A 355 -8.29 13.04 17.52
N LEU A 356 -6.96 12.84 17.42
CA LEU A 356 -6.37 11.81 16.56
C LEU A 356 -6.92 10.43 16.93
N ARG A 357 -7.20 9.60 15.93
CA ARG A 357 -7.73 8.25 16.13
C ARG A 357 -7.11 7.24 15.19
N ILE A 358 -7.16 5.97 15.57
CA ILE A 358 -6.84 4.84 14.70
C ILE A 358 -7.77 4.82 13.48
N ALA A 359 -7.24 4.40 12.33
CA ALA A 359 -7.89 4.57 11.04
C ALA A 359 -9.28 3.92 10.96
N ASN A 360 -9.46 2.72 11.54
CA ASN A 360 -10.72 1.97 11.45
C ASN A 360 -10.90 1.03 12.64
N ALA A 361 -12.11 0.48 12.80
CA ALA A 361 -12.43 -0.38 13.95
C ALA A 361 -11.63 -1.70 13.93
N MET A 362 -11.37 -2.26 12.74
CA MET A 362 -10.51 -3.44 12.60
C MET A 362 -9.12 -3.21 13.19
N TYR A 363 -8.47 -2.10 12.85
CA TYR A 363 -7.15 -1.76 13.37
C TYR A 363 -7.17 -1.42 14.87
N ARG A 364 -8.29 -0.92 15.42
CA ARG A 364 -8.43 -0.77 16.88
C ARG A 364 -8.37 -2.10 17.62
N GLU A 365 -8.80 -3.19 17.00
CA GLU A 365 -8.71 -4.54 17.57
C GLU A 365 -7.38 -5.23 17.25
N ILE A 366 -6.89 -5.09 16.01
CA ILE A 366 -5.68 -5.78 15.53
C ILE A 366 -4.41 -5.18 16.15
N ILE A 367 -4.27 -3.86 16.18
CA ILE A 367 -3.03 -3.20 16.63
C ILE A 367 -2.67 -3.61 18.08
N PRO A 368 -3.59 -3.54 19.07
CA PRO A 368 -3.27 -3.99 20.42
C PRO A 368 -2.88 -5.46 20.49
N ARG A 369 -3.60 -6.34 19.78
CA ARG A 369 -3.33 -7.79 19.73
C ARG A 369 -1.95 -8.10 19.16
N GLU A 370 -1.51 -7.37 18.13
CA GLU A 370 -0.17 -7.52 17.57
C GLU A 370 0.92 -7.02 18.52
N LEU A 371 0.67 -5.91 19.23
CA LEU A 371 1.64 -5.37 20.20
C LEU A 371 1.83 -6.28 21.42
N ILE A 372 0.79 -6.99 21.86
CA ILE A 372 0.84 -7.86 23.05
C ILE A 372 1.06 -9.35 22.69
N TYR A 373 1.22 -9.70 21.42
CA TYR A 373 1.24 -11.09 20.99
C TYR A 373 2.27 -11.96 21.72
N SER A 374 3.52 -11.49 21.81
CA SER A 374 4.56 -12.21 22.55
C SER A 374 4.22 -12.30 24.04
N THR A 375 3.64 -11.24 24.60
CA THR A 375 3.19 -11.18 25.99
C THR A 375 2.10 -12.21 26.25
N GLU A 376 1.11 -12.36 25.35
CA GLU A 376 -0.01 -13.31 25.46
C GLU A 376 0.49 -14.76 25.59
N TYR A 377 1.50 -15.17 24.81
CA TYR A 377 2.09 -16.51 24.90
C TYR A 377 3.01 -16.72 26.10
N THR A 378 3.50 -15.64 26.71
CA THR A 378 4.26 -15.71 27.98
C THR A 378 3.36 -15.56 29.19
N MET A 379 2.12 -15.12 29.01
CA MET A 379 1.14 -15.02 30.09
C MET A 379 0.67 -16.43 30.46
N VAL A 380 0.81 -16.74 31.75
CA VAL A 380 0.36 -18.02 32.32
C VAL A 380 -1.18 -18.08 32.45
N GLN A 381 -1.89 -16.98 32.16
CA GLN A 381 -3.33 -16.83 32.42
C GLN A 381 -4.18 -17.28 31.21
N GLU A 382 -5.12 -18.21 31.40
CA GLU A 382 -6.06 -18.62 30.35
C GLU A 382 -7.43 -17.94 30.51
N ALA A 383 -7.99 -17.44 29.39
CA ALA A 383 -9.31 -16.82 29.38
C ALA A 383 -10.42 -17.74 29.93
N ALA A 384 -10.31 -19.06 29.68
CA ALA A 384 -11.25 -20.07 30.17
C ALA A 384 -11.35 -20.10 31.70
N TRP A 385 -10.32 -19.65 32.43
CA TRP A 385 -10.35 -19.62 33.89
C TRP A 385 -11.28 -18.55 34.45
N TYR A 386 -11.68 -17.59 33.62
CA TYR A 386 -12.52 -16.44 33.99
C TYR A 386 -13.92 -16.52 33.42
N ILE A 387 -14.33 -17.67 32.86
CA ILE A 387 -15.67 -17.89 32.35
C ILE A 387 -16.42 -18.82 33.31
N VAL A 388 -17.53 -18.36 33.86
CA VAL A 388 -18.43 -19.19 34.67
C VAL A 388 -19.25 -20.14 33.77
N PRO A 389 -19.79 -21.25 34.32
CA PRO A 389 -20.51 -22.26 33.51
C PRO A 389 -21.72 -21.74 32.72
N ASP A 390 -22.25 -20.56 33.03
CA ASP A 390 -23.33 -19.89 32.30
C ASP A 390 -22.83 -19.02 31.11
N GLY A 391 -21.52 -19.05 30.83
CA GLY A 391 -20.88 -18.34 29.73
C GLY A 391 -20.54 -16.87 30.04
N ARG A 392 -20.83 -16.38 31.25
CA ARG A 392 -20.48 -15.01 31.65
C ARG A 392 -19.05 -14.93 32.18
N LEU A 393 -18.52 -13.71 32.21
CA LEU A 393 -17.22 -13.44 32.81
C LEU A 393 -17.33 -13.38 34.33
N ASP A 394 -16.46 -14.13 35.02
CA ASP A 394 -16.24 -14.05 36.46
C ASP A 394 -15.45 -12.77 36.77
N MET A 395 -16.15 -11.64 36.77
CA MET A 395 -15.58 -10.32 37.00
C MET A 395 -14.80 -10.22 38.33
N PRO A 396 -15.28 -10.76 39.47
CA PRO A 396 -14.49 -10.77 40.71
C PRO A 396 -13.15 -11.50 40.56
N LYS A 397 -13.13 -12.67 39.94
CA LYS A 397 -11.91 -13.45 39.74
C LYS A 397 -10.95 -12.75 38.77
N LEU A 398 -11.48 -12.20 37.68
CA LEU A 398 -10.72 -11.41 36.71
C LEU A 398 -10.07 -10.20 37.37
N LEU A 399 -10.83 -9.42 38.13
CA LEU A 399 -10.33 -8.22 38.81
C LEU A 399 -9.27 -8.57 39.87
N THR A 400 -9.43 -9.70 40.56
CA THR A 400 -8.43 -10.16 41.55
C THR A 400 -7.12 -10.55 40.87
N ALA A 401 -7.19 -11.30 39.77
CA ALA A 401 -6.02 -11.66 38.99
C ALA A 401 -5.35 -10.43 38.36
N PHE A 402 -6.14 -9.48 37.86
CA PHE A 402 -5.66 -8.20 37.36
C PHE A 402 -4.93 -7.40 38.45
N GLN A 403 -5.47 -7.35 39.68
CA GLN A 403 -4.80 -6.69 40.81
C GLN A 403 -3.48 -7.36 41.23
N ALA A 404 -3.36 -8.68 41.08
CA ALA A 404 -2.13 -9.41 41.35
C ALA A 404 -1.08 -9.13 40.27
N PHE A 405 -1.47 -9.24 39.00
CA PHE A 405 -0.65 -8.88 37.85
C PHE A 405 -0.17 -7.42 37.93
N PHE A 406 -1.08 -6.50 38.23
CA PHE A 406 -0.75 -5.08 38.38
C PHE A 406 0.28 -4.87 39.49
N ARG A 407 0.14 -5.51 40.65
CA ARG A 407 1.13 -5.42 41.74
C ARG A 407 2.51 -5.93 41.32
N GLU A 408 2.57 -7.04 40.61
CA GLU A 408 3.84 -7.64 40.15
C GLU A 408 4.55 -6.80 39.06
N HIS A 409 3.81 -6.04 38.27
CA HIS A 409 4.36 -5.26 37.14
C HIS A 409 4.36 -3.73 37.36
N SER A 410 3.82 -3.25 38.48
CA SER A 410 3.68 -1.81 38.78
C SER A 410 4.98 -1.05 39.02
N GLU A 411 6.10 -1.71 39.36
CA GLU A 411 7.39 -1.03 39.60
C GLU A 411 7.96 -0.35 38.34
N HIS A 412 7.51 -0.74 37.14
CA HIS A 412 7.92 -0.11 35.87
C HIS A 412 7.11 1.13 35.47
N TRP A 413 6.07 1.51 36.23
CA TRP A 413 5.12 2.58 35.86
C TRP A 413 5.16 3.81 36.80
N VAL A 414 6.16 3.90 37.69
CA VAL A 414 6.27 4.95 38.73
C VAL A 414 7.41 5.96 38.44
N GLU A 415 8.03 5.94 37.26
CA GLU A 415 8.99 7.01 36.86
C GLU A 415 8.33 8.13 36.04
#